data_AF-Q6MGX1-F1
#
_entry.id   AF-Q6MGX1-F1
#
_cell.length_a   1.000
_cell.length_b   1.000
_cell.length_c   1.000
_cell.angle_alpha   90.00
_cell.angle_beta   90.00
_cell.angle_gamma   90.00
#
_symmetry.space_group_name_H-M   'P 1'
#
loop_
_entity.id
_entity.type
_entity.pdbx_description
1 polymer ?
#
loop_
_entity_poly.entity_id
_entity_poly.type
_entity_poly.pdbx_seq_one_letter_code
_entity_poly.pdbx_strand_id
1 'polypeptide(L)'
;MDGVAPPLKLLLEVKRAVERGQSVRQGVLSYVKTSHDDFVPVVTQWLALLQQGQDPKEALKVVPSLYRRSLLQVLERGLRGEAVFNVLVQLEAELVQACQEEISEKIARLPFILLIPLLLFQFPAFLLLLFGPLLQNFFHSLGGG
;
A
#
# COMPACT_ATOMS: atom_id res chain seq x y z
N MET A 1 3.62 -1.62 1.57
CA MET A 1 2.40 -0.96 1.07
C MET A 1 2.04 0.06 2.12
N ASP A 2 2.14 1.35 1.79
CA ASP A 2 2.08 2.43 2.78
C ASP A 2 0.63 2.70 3.20
N GLY A 3 -0.01 1.76 3.90
CA GLY A 3 -1.22 2.00 4.66
C GLY A 3 -2.54 2.26 3.90
N VAL A 4 -2.53 2.47 2.58
CA VAL A 4 -3.71 2.88 1.76
C VAL A 4 -4.45 1.70 1.10
N ALA A 5 -3.76 0.65 0.66
CA ALA A 5 -4.39 -0.47 -0.05
C ALA A 5 -5.33 -1.35 0.84
N PRO A 6 -4.95 -1.71 2.08
CA PRO A 6 -5.82 -2.50 2.96
C PRO A 6 -7.18 -1.84 3.29
N PRO A 7 -7.26 -0.55 3.68
CA PRO A 7 -8.55 0.10 3.92
C PRO A 7 -9.40 0.22 2.65
N LEU A 8 -8.80 0.43 1.47
CA LEU A 8 -9.56 0.42 0.21
C LEU A 8 -10.23 -0.95 -0.03
N LYS A 9 -9.53 -2.05 0.25
CA LYS A 9 -10.10 -3.41 0.11
C LYS A 9 -11.30 -3.63 1.04
N LEU A 10 -11.19 -3.24 2.32
CA LEU A 10 -12.31 -3.28 3.25
C LEU A 10 -13.48 -2.43 2.78
N LEU A 11 -13.20 -1.19 2.33
CA LEU A 11 -14.22 -0.27 1.84
C LEU A 11 -15.00 -0.90 0.69
N LEU A 12 -14.30 -1.44 -0.31
CA LEU A 12 -14.93 -2.06 -1.48
C LEU A 12 -15.82 -3.25 -1.12
N GLU A 13 -15.37 -4.11 -0.21
CA GLU A 13 -16.17 -5.25 0.29
C GLU A 13 -17.44 -4.78 1.00
N VAL A 14 -17.33 -3.77 1.87
CA VAL A 14 -18.50 -3.20 2.56
C VAL A 14 -19.44 -2.50 1.60
N LYS A 15 -18.92 -1.66 0.70
CA LYS A 15 -19.72 -0.95 -0.30
C LYS A 15 -20.51 -1.93 -1.16
N ARG A 16 -19.86 -2.98 -1.69
CA ARG A 16 -20.52 -4.06 -2.46
C ARG A 16 -21.58 -4.80 -1.66
N ALA A 17 -21.39 -4.97 -0.35
CA ALA A 17 -22.41 -5.56 0.52
C ALA A 17 -23.64 -4.64 0.59
N VAL A 18 -23.42 -3.35 0.87
CA VAL A 18 -24.48 -2.34 0.98
C VAL A 18 -25.25 -2.17 -0.35
N GLU A 19 -24.56 -2.15 -1.49
CA GLU A 19 -25.19 -2.09 -2.83
C GLU A 19 -26.11 -3.28 -3.11
N ARG A 20 -25.81 -4.44 -2.52
CA ARG A 20 -26.63 -5.66 -2.61
C ARG A 20 -27.75 -5.71 -1.57
N GLY A 21 -27.97 -4.63 -0.81
CA GLY A 21 -28.94 -4.57 0.28
C GLY A 21 -28.51 -5.32 1.55
N GLN A 22 -27.23 -5.70 1.66
CA GLN A 22 -26.69 -6.34 2.85
C GLN A 22 -26.23 -5.31 3.88
N SER A 23 -26.12 -5.75 5.14
CA SER A 23 -25.66 -4.87 6.22
C SER A 23 -24.15 -4.59 6.13
N VAL A 24 -23.73 -3.44 6.67
CA VAL A 24 -22.31 -3.10 6.85
C VAL A 24 -21.57 -4.20 7.61
N ARG A 25 -22.20 -4.78 8.64
CA ARG A 25 -21.66 -5.90 9.42
C ARG A 25 -21.31 -7.08 8.53
N GLN A 26 -22.19 -7.45 7.61
CA GLN A 26 -21.95 -8.57 6.69
C GLN A 26 -20.77 -8.29 5.75
N GLY A 27 -20.63 -7.05 5.27
CA GLY A 27 -19.47 -6.63 4.48
C GLY A 27 -18.16 -6.72 5.25
N VAL A 28 -18.13 -6.24 6.50
CA VAL A 28 -16.95 -6.33 7.38
C VAL A 28 -16.57 -7.79 7.65
N LEU A 29 -17.56 -8.65 7.97
CA LEU A 29 -17.31 -10.07 8.21
C LEU A 29 -16.82 -10.80 6.95
N SER A 30 -17.34 -10.43 5.78
CA SER A 30 -16.85 -10.93 4.49
C SER A 30 -15.38 -10.60 4.32
N TYR A 31 -14.99 -9.34 4.53
CA TYR A 31 -13.60 -8.90 4.45
C TYR A 31 -12.67 -9.66 5.41
N VAL A 32 -13.04 -9.79 6.68
CA VAL A 32 -12.22 -10.51 7.69
C VAL A 32 -12.04 -11.98 7.31
N LYS A 33 -13.04 -12.58 6.65
CA LYS A 33 -12.98 -13.99 6.22
C LYS A 33 -12.12 -14.20 4.97
N THR A 34 -12.15 -13.25 4.03
CA THR A 34 -11.52 -13.41 2.69
C THR A 34 -10.15 -12.74 2.56
N SER A 35 -9.80 -11.84 3.47
CA SER A 35 -8.55 -11.08 3.41
C SER A 35 -7.54 -11.57 4.45
N HIS A 36 -6.26 -11.43 4.11
CA HIS A 36 -5.12 -11.83 4.96
C HIS A 36 -4.06 -10.72 5.03
N ASP A 37 -4.49 -9.46 4.95
CA ASP A 37 -3.60 -8.30 5.01
C ASP A 37 -3.35 -7.85 6.47
N ASP A 38 -2.45 -6.88 6.65
CA ASP A 38 -2.04 -6.35 7.95
C ASP A 38 -3.14 -5.57 8.69
N PHE A 39 -4.25 -5.27 8.02
CA PHE A 39 -5.37 -4.52 8.60
C PHE A 39 -6.45 -5.44 9.19
N VAL A 40 -6.52 -6.70 8.76
CA VAL A 40 -7.46 -7.70 9.29
C VAL A 40 -7.39 -7.85 10.81
N PRO A 41 -6.21 -7.95 11.47
CA PRO A 41 -6.15 -8.04 12.94
C PRO A 41 -6.75 -6.80 13.63
N VAL A 42 -6.52 -5.62 13.07
CA VAL A 42 -7.03 -4.34 13.58
C VAL A 42 -8.55 -4.29 13.47
N VAL A 43 -9.10 -4.64 12.30
CA VAL A 43 -10.55 -4.70 12.06
C VAL A 43 -11.22 -5.73 12.96
N THR A 44 -10.58 -6.88 13.16
CA THR A 44 -11.09 -7.94 14.04
C THR A 44 -11.15 -7.48 15.49
N GLN A 45 -10.08 -6.87 16.00
CA GLN A 45 -10.03 -6.32 17.36
C GLN A 45 -11.06 -5.21 17.55
N TRP A 46 -11.15 -4.27 16.59
CA TRP A 46 -12.13 -3.20 16.59
C TRP A 46 -13.58 -3.73 16.61
N LEU A 47 -13.88 -4.73 15.78
CA LEU A 47 -15.20 -5.35 15.74
C LEU A 47 -15.55 -6.06 17.05
N ALA A 48 -14.57 -6.74 17.68
CA ALA A 48 -14.76 -7.39 18.97
C ALA A 48 -15.08 -6.37 20.09
N LEU A 49 -14.38 -5.24 20.12
CA LEU A 49 -14.64 -4.15 21.08
C LEU A 49 -16.07 -3.60 20.94
N LEU A 50 -16.51 -3.37 19.71
CA LEU A 50 -17.88 -2.92 19.43
C LEU A 50 -18.94 -3.94 19.88
N GLN A 51 -18.68 -5.23 19.69
CA GLN A 51 -19.60 -6.30 20.13
C GLN A 51 -19.68 -6.40 21.65
N GLN A 52 -18.61 -6.07 22.36
CA GLN A 52 -18.56 -6.04 23.82
C GLN A 52 -19.14 -4.74 24.41
N GLY A 53 -19.61 -3.80 23.58
CA GLY A 53 -20.14 -2.51 24.02
C GLY A 53 -19.07 -1.55 24.57
N GLN A 54 -17.80 -1.82 24.30
CA GLN A 54 -16.69 -0.94 24.70
C GLN A 54 -16.54 0.22 23.71
N ASP A 55 -16.00 1.35 24.17
CA ASP A 55 -15.73 2.50 23.32
C ASP A 55 -14.52 2.22 22.42
N PRO A 56 -14.67 2.10 21.08
CA PRO A 56 -13.58 1.83 20.17
C PRO A 56 -12.62 3.02 20.00
N LYS A 57 -12.96 4.22 20.52
CA LYS A 57 -12.15 5.44 20.33
C LYS A 57 -10.71 5.29 20.79
N GLU A 58 -10.46 4.62 21.91
CA GLU A 58 -9.09 4.40 22.39
C GLU A 58 -8.29 3.48 21.46
N ALA A 59 -8.93 2.43 20.92
CA ALA A 59 -8.31 1.55 19.94
C ALA A 59 -8.01 2.28 18.61
N LEU A 60 -8.89 3.21 18.21
CA LEU A 60 -8.70 4.01 16.99
C LEU A 60 -7.53 5.00 17.09
N LYS A 61 -7.16 5.49 18.29
CA LYS A 61 -6.01 6.39 18.47
C LYS A 61 -4.68 5.72 18.12
N VAL A 62 -4.59 4.41 18.33
CA VAL A 62 -3.38 3.62 18.09
C VAL A 62 -3.18 3.33 16.59
N VAL A 63 -4.22 3.47 15.77
CA VAL A 63 -4.14 3.23 14.33
C VAL A 63 -3.41 4.39 13.63
N PRO A 64 -2.23 4.17 13.01
CA PRO A 64 -1.41 5.26 12.50
C PRO A 64 -1.98 5.92 11.24
N SER A 65 -2.57 5.12 10.34
CA SER A 65 -3.10 5.62 9.07
C SER A 65 -4.40 6.41 9.28
N LEU A 66 -4.43 7.64 8.75
CA LEU A 66 -5.62 8.48 8.73
C LEU A 66 -6.78 7.78 8.02
N TYR A 67 -6.55 7.24 6.83
CA TYR A 67 -7.59 6.56 6.05
C TYR A 67 -8.17 5.33 6.76
N ARG A 68 -7.34 4.54 7.45
CA ARG A 68 -7.81 3.41 8.27
C ARG A 68 -8.74 3.89 9.38
N ARG A 69 -8.37 4.97 10.09
CA ARG A 69 -9.20 5.56 11.15
C ARG A 69 -10.52 6.10 10.62
N SER A 70 -10.47 6.91 9.56
CA SER A 70 -11.66 7.50 8.93
C SER A 70 -12.63 6.42 8.48
N LEU A 71 -12.14 5.36 7.83
CA LEU A 71 -12.97 4.24 7.41
C LEU A 71 -13.65 3.56 8.61
N LEU A 72 -12.90 3.19 9.65
CA LEU A 72 -13.49 2.54 10.82
C LEU A 72 -14.55 3.40 11.52
N GLN A 73 -14.36 4.72 11.58
CA GLN A 73 -15.36 5.65 12.11
C GLN A 73 -16.63 5.70 11.27
N VAL A 74 -16.51 5.70 9.93
CA VAL A 74 -17.67 5.64 9.03
C VAL A 74 -18.39 4.30 9.18
N LEU A 75 -17.65 3.20 9.26
CA LEU A 75 -18.22 1.86 9.44
C LEU A 75 -18.91 1.72 10.80
N GLU A 76 -18.38 2.32 11.86
CA GLU A 76 -19.03 2.36 13.18
C GLU A 76 -20.42 2.98 13.11
N ARG A 77 -20.56 4.12 12.43
CA ARG A 77 -21.84 4.79 12.19
C ARG A 77 -22.80 3.87 11.40
N GLY A 78 -22.28 3.21 10.36
CA GLY A 78 -23.05 2.24 9.58
C GLY A 78 -23.52 1.03 10.39
N LEU A 79 -22.71 0.56 11.34
CA LEU A 79 -23.08 -0.51 12.27
C LEU A 79 -24.16 -0.09 13.27
N ARG A 80 -24.28 1.22 13.55
CA ARG A 80 -25.35 1.82 14.36
C ARG A 80 -26.64 2.09 13.58
N GLY A 81 -26.65 1.76 12.29
CA GLY A 81 -27.82 1.91 11.42
C GLY A 81 -27.90 3.26 10.69
N GLU A 82 -26.86 4.10 10.75
CA GLU A 82 -26.82 5.32 9.95
C GLU A 82 -26.61 5.01 8.47
N ALA A 83 -27.19 5.84 7.60
CA ALA A 83 -26.96 5.76 6.16
C ALA A 83 -25.55 6.29 5.82
N VAL A 84 -24.63 5.37 5.51
CA VAL A 84 -23.22 5.69 5.25
C VAL A 84 -22.79 5.54 3.79
N PHE A 85 -23.69 5.13 2.89
CA PHE A 85 -23.34 4.81 1.50
C PHE A 85 -22.64 5.96 0.76
N ASN A 86 -23.21 7.17 0.80
CA ASN A 86 -22.62 8.34 0.14
C ASN A 86 -21.24 8.70 0.72
N VAL A 87 -21.06 8.51 2.03
CA VAL A 87 -19.78 8.75 2.71
C VAL A 87 -18.73 7.70 2.27
N LEU A 88 -19.14 6.43 2.11
CA LEU A 88 -18.28 5.39 1.58
C LEU A 88 -17.83 5.69 0.13
N VAL A 89 -18.73 6.21 -0.71
CA VAL A 89 -18.40 6.60 -2.09
C VAL A 89 -17.40 7.76 -2.13
N GLN A 90 -17.56 8.76 -1.27
CA GLN A 90 -16.60 9.86 -1.16
C GLN A 90 -15.24 9.37 -0.69
N LEU A 91 -15.22 8.57 0.38
CA LEU A 91 -13.99 8.01 0.94
C LEU A 91 -13.26 7.07 -0.03
N GLU A 92 -14.00 6.37 -0.90
CA GLU A 92 -13.42 5.58 -1.99
C GLU A 92 -12.67 6.44 -2.97
N ALA A 93 -13.25 7.55 -3.42
CA ALA A 93 -12.60 8.46 -4.37
C ALA A 93 -11.30 9.02 -3.77
N GLU A 94 -11.33 9.41 -2.50
CA GLU A 94 -10.13 9.87 -1.77
C GLU A 94 -9.06 8.77 -1.66
N LEU A 95 -9.44 7.55 -1.27
CA LEU A 95 -8.52 6.42 -1.15
C LEU A 95 -7.91 6.00 -2.49
N VAL A 96 -8.71 6.00 -3.56
CA VAL A 96 -8.24 5.69 -4.92
C VAL A 96 -7.26 6.76 -5.39
N GLN A 97 -7.55 8.04 -5.15
CA GLN A 97 -6.63 9.12 -5.48
C GLN A 97 -5.31 8.97 -4.71
N ALA A 98 -5.37 8.72 -3.40
CA ALA A 98 -4.18 8.52 -2.57
C ALA A 98 -3.35 7.30 -3.03
N CYS A 99 -4.00 6.20 -3.42
CA CYS A 99 -3.31 5.06 -4.02
C CYS A 99 -2.63 5.43 -5.35
N GLN A 100 -3.29 6.22 -6.19
CA GLN A 100 -2.72 6.64 -7.48
C GLN A 100 -1.51 7.55 -7.30
N GLU A 101 -1.54 8.42 -6.30
CA GLU A 101 -0.40 9.26 -5.91
C GLU A 101 0.77 8.42 -5.41
N GLU A 102 0.53 7.43 -4.52
CA GLU A 102 1.57 6.50 -4.06
C GLU A 102 2.20 5.73 -5.24
N ILE A 103 1.38 5.20 -6.15
CA ILE A 103 1.85 4.50 -7.35
C ILE A 103 2.72 5.42 -8.21
N SER A 104 2.25 6.64 -8.48
CA SER A 104 2.95 7.61 -9.33
C SER A 104 4.30 8.00 -8.73
N GLU A 105 4.37 8.18 -7.42
CA GLU A 105 5.62 8.47 -6.72
C GLU A 105 6.62 7.31 -6.82
N LYS A 106 6.16 6.06 -6.61
CA LYS A 106 7.03 4.88 -6.74
C LYS A 106 7.52 4.70 -8.17
N ILE A 107 6.65 4.91 -9.17
CA ILE A 107 7.01 4.86 -10.59
C ILE A 107 8.07 5.92 -10.91
N ALA A 108 7.91 7.15 -10.41
CA ALA A 108 8.88 8.23 -10.64
C ALA A 108 10.27 7.91 -10.05
N ARG A 109 10.33 7.15 -8.95
CA ARG A 109 11.59 6.75 -8.30
C ARG A 109 12.24 5.52 -8.92
N LEU A 110 11.47 4.65 -9.56
CA LEU A 110 11.93 3.37 -10.10
C LEU A 110 13.15 3.51 -11.05
N PRO A 111 13.18 4.46 -12.02
CA PRO A 111 14.32 4.60 -12.93
C PRO A 111 15.63 4.86 -12.19
N PHE A 112 15.60 5.70 -11.16
CA PHE A 112 16.80 6.03 -10.38
C PHE A 112 17.33 4.82 -9.60
N ILE A 113 16.41 3.99 -9.07
CA ILE A 113 16.79 2.74 -8.40
C ILE A 113 17.43 1.78 -9.41
N LEU A 114 16.91 1.71 -10.64
CA LEU A 114 17.46 0.87 -11.70
C LEU A 114 18.79 1.39 -12.29
N LEU A 115 19.10 2.68 -12.15
CA LEU A 115 20.40 3.23 -12.55
C LEU A 115 21.56 2.68 -11.71
N ILE A 116 21.34 2.36 -10.43
CA ILE A 116 22.39 1.83 -9.55
C ILE A 116 22.98 0.51 -10.08
N PRO A 117 22.19 -0.56 -10.32
CA PRO A 117 22.72 -1.78 -10.89
C PRO A 117 23.26 -1.56 -12.29
N LEU A 118 22.62 -0.72 -13.11
CA LEU A 118 23.10 -0.41 -14.45
C LEU A 118 24.51 0.21 -14.42
N LEU A 119 24.77 1.16 -13.52
CA LEU A 119 26.09 1.77 -13.33
C LEU A 119 27.15 0.77 -12.89
N LEU A 120 26.80 -0.20 -12.05
CA LEU A 120 27.73 -1.26 -11.63
C LEU A 120 28.22 -2.12 -12.80
N PHE A 121 27.41 -2.33 -13.83
CA PHE A 121 27.82 -3.05 -15.05
C PHE A 121 28.45 -2.11 -16.09
N GLN A 122 27.92 -0.90 -16.21
CA GLN A 122 28.35 0.08 -17.21
C GLN A 122 29.77 0.59 -16.91
N PHE A 123 30.08 0.89 -15.65
CA PHE A 123 31.37 1.47 -15.28
C PHE A 123 32.58 0.54 -15.57
N PRO A 124 32.58 -0.75 -15.18
CA PRO A 124 33.66 -1.67 -15.55
C PRO A 124 33.80 -1.87 -17.06
N ALA A 125 32.68 -1.92 -17.80
CA ALA A 125 32.72 -2.05 -19.25
C ALA A 125 33.40 -0.83 -19.91
N PHE A 126 33.12 0.39 -19.42
CA PHE A 126 33.82 1.59 -19.88
C PHE A 126 35.31 1.59 -19.50
N LEU A 127 35.68 1.12 -18.30
CA LEU A 127 37.08 0.97 -17.93
C LEU A 127 37.82 -0.01 -18.85
N LEU A 128 37.21 -1.16 -19.15
CA LEU A 128 37.79 -2.13 -20.09
C LEU A 128 37.94 -1.56 -21.50
N LEU A 129 36.96 -0.78 -21.97
CA LEU A 129 37.01 -0.17 -23.29
C LEU A 129 38.09 0.92 -23.37
N LEU A 130 38.24 1.73 -22.32
CA LEU A 130 39.22 2.82 -22.28
C LEU A 130 40.66 2.31 -22.03
N PHE A 131 40.82 1.42 -21.05
CA PHE A 131 42.14 0.95 -20.62
C PHE A 131 42.59 -0.34 -21.30
N GLY A 132 41.68 -1.10 -21.91
CA GLY A 132 42.02 -2.34 -22.63
C GLY A 132 43.12 -2.14 -23.68
N PRO A 133 42.95 -1.21 -24.64
CA PRO A 133 43.98 -0.93 -25.65
C PRO A 133 45.29 -0.39 -25.05
N LEU A 134 45.20 0.44 -24.00
CA LEU A 134 46.38 0.98 -23.32
C LEU A 134 47.20 -0.12 -22.64
N LEU A 135 46.53 -1.04 -21.95
CA LEU A 135 47.16 -2.21 -21.33
C LEU A 135 47.77 -3.12 -22.40
N GLN A 136 47.07 -3.41 -23.49
CA GLN A 136 47.60 -4.21 -24.59
C GLN A 136 48.89 -3.61 -25.19
N ASN A 137 48.90 -2.30 -25.46
CA ASN A 137 50.08 -1.61 -25.97
C ASN A 137 51.24 -1.61 -24.96
N PHE A 138 50.95 -1.40 -23.67
CA PHE A 138 51.96 -1.49 -22.61
C PHE A 138 52.58 -2.89 -22.52
N PHE A 139 51.76 -3.95 -22.50
CA PHE A 139 52.25 -5.33 -22.46
C PHE A 139 53.03 -5.70 -23.72
N HIS A 140 52.61 -5.24 -24.90
CA HIS A 140 53.36 -5.47 -26.13
C HIS A 140 54.75 -4.80 -26.09
N SER A 141 54.84 -3.59 -25.53
CA SER A 141 56.10 -2.86 -25.36
C SER A 141 57.04 -3.44 -24.30
N LEU A 142 56.51 -4.14 -23.28
CA LEU A 142 57.26 -4.78 -22.20
C LEU A 142 57.66 -6.24 -22.53
N GLY A 143 56.90 -6.94 -23.36
CA GLY A 143 57.16 -8.33 -23.77
C GLY A 143 57.91 -8.47 -25.10
N GLY A 144 58.29 -7.36 -25.74
CA GLY A 144 59.11 -7.31 -26.94
C GLY A 144 60.60 -7.24 -26.61
N GLY A 145 61.13 -8.26 -25.92
CA GLY A 145 62.54 -8.50 -25.64
C GLY A 145 62.81 -10.00 -25.63
#